data_AF-A0A929JMP5-F1
#
_entry.id   AF-A0A929JMP5-F1
#
_cell.length_a   1.000
_cell.length_b   1.000
_cell.length_c   1.000
_cell.angle_alpha   90.00
_cell.angle_beta   90.00
_cell.angle_gamma   90.00
#
_symmetry.space_group_name_H-M   'P 1'
#
loop_
_entity.id
_entity.type
_entity.pdbx_description
1 polymer ?
#
loop_
_entity_poly.entity_id
_entity_poly.type
_entity_poly.pdbx_seq_one_letter_code
_entity_poly.pdbx_strand_id
1 'polypeptide(L)' 'MTKTNIPITGPPRCGKSTLIEKVVSRIERPVTGFFTREIKGKGRRVGFSINTLDGKEGILA' A
#
# COMPACT_ATOMS: atom_id res chain seq x y z
N MET A 1 11.16 -24.14 1.37
CA MET A 1 10.51 -23.37 2.45
C MET A 1 9.13 -22.96 1.99
N THR A 2 8.09 -23.20 2.80
CA THR A 2 6.72 -22.78 2.51
C THR A 2 6.57 -21.28 2.75
N LYS A 3 5.94 -20.58 1.81
CA LYS A 3 5.69 -19.14 1.91
C LYS A 3 4.54 -18.91 2.88
N THR A 4 4.75 -18.11 3.93
CA THR A 4 3.71 -17.77 4.91
C THR A 4 3.13 -16.41 4.56
N ASN A 5 1.80 -16.32 4.43
CA ASN A 5 1.09 -15.05 4.22
C ASN A 5 0.66 -14.47 5.57
N ILE A 6 0.91 -13.18 5.79
CA ILE A 6 0.61 -12.49 7.06
C ILE A 6 -0.43 -11.39 6.79
N PRO A 7 -1.72 -11.64 7.05
CA PRO A 7 -2.74 -10.60 6.96
C PRO A 7 -2.67 -9.65 8.16
N ILE A 8 -2.75 -8.34 7.92
CA ILE A 8 -2.79 -7.32 8.97
C ILE A 8 -4.21 -6.74 9.05
N THR A 9 -4.87 -6.89 10.20
CA THR A 9 -6.25 -6.44 10.45
C THR A 9 -6.33 -5.39 11.56
N GLY A 10 -7.47 -4.73 11.68
CA GLY A 10 -7.73 -3.72 12.71
C GLY A 10 -8.65 -2.59 12.22
N PRO A 11 -9.17 -1.74 13.13
CA PRO A 11 -10.10 -0.67 12.79
C PRO A 11 -9.58 0.29 11.71
N PRO A 12 -10.45 0.95 10.93
CA PRO A 12 -10.02 2.00 10.01
C PRO A 12 -9.15 3.04 10.72
N ARG A 13 -8.11 3.54 10.03
CA ARG A 13 -7.19 4.59 10.53
C ARG A 13 -6.32 4.21 11.74
N CYS A 14 -6.27 2.94 12.17
CA CYS A 14 -5.38 2.49 13.26
C CYS A 14 -3.88 2.40 12.91
N GLY A 15 -3.47 2.82 11.70
CA GLY A 15 -2.06 2.85 11.28
C GLY A 15 -1.54 1.62 10.52
N LYS A 16 -2.40 0.69 10.07
CA LYS A 16 -1.98 -0.49 9.29
C LYS A 16 -1.10 -0.15 8.08
N SER A 17 -1.51 0.82 7.27
CA SER A 17 -0.73 1.25 6.10
C SER A 17 0.63 1.81 6.52
N THR A 18 0.68 2.63 7.57
CA THR A 18 1.92 3.18 8.12
C THR A 18 2.84 2.08 8.68
N LEU A 19 2.28 1.04 9.30
CA LEU A 19 3.06 -0.12 9.74
C LEU A 19 3.71 -0.81 8.55
N ILE A 20 2.94 -1.11 7.50
CA ILE A 20 3.45 -1.79 6.30
C ILE A 20 4.52 -0.93 5.63
N GLU A 21 4.31 0.38 5.47
CA GLU A 21 5.30 1.33 4.94
C GLU A 21 6.62 1.28 5.73
N LYS A 22 6.56 1.31 7.06
CA LYS A 22 7.75 1.22 7.94
C LYS A 22 8.45 -0.13 7.93
N VAL A 23 7.70 -1.21 7.68
CA VAL A 23 8.30 -2.55 7.54
C VAL A 23 9.04 -2.62 6.20
N VAL A 24 8.38 -2.24 5.11
CA VAL A 24 8.97 -2.21 3.78
C VAL A 24 10.22 -1.34 3.73
N SER A 25 10.22 -0.17 4.37
CA SER A 25 11.38 0.73 4.41
C SER A 25 12.61 0.17 5.14
N ARG A 26 12.46 -0.94 5.88
CA ARG A 26 13.55 -1.61 6.62
C ARG A 26 14.03 -2.90 5.94
N ILE A 27 13.46 -3.26 4.80
CA ILE A 27 13.84 -4.47 4.07
C ILE A 27 15.00 -4.14 3.12
N GLU A 28 16.19 -4.67 3.40
CA GLU A 28 17.43 -4.45 2.61
C GLU A 28 17.56 -5.41 1.41
N ARG A 29 16.44 -5.89 0.87
CA ARG A 29 16.40 -6.79 -0.29
C ARG A 29 15.34 -6.31 -1.29
N PRO A 30 15.40 -6.72 -2.57
CA PRO A 30 14.38 -6.36 -3.53
C PRO A 30 12.98 -6.73 -3.04
N VAL A 31 12.08 -5.75 -3.07
CA VAL A 31 10.68 -5.88 -2.67
C VAL A 31 9.78 -5.50 -3.84
N THR A 32 8.66 -6.21 -3.97
CA THR A 32 7.62 -5.94 -4.97
C THR A 32 6.27 -5.82 -4.27
N GLY A 33 5.34 -5.15 -4.93
CA GLY A 33 4.01 -4.87 -4.39
C GLY A 33 3.61 -3.43 -4.60
N PHE A 34 2.47 -3.06 -4.02
CA PHE A 34 1.91 -1.73 -4.19
C PHE A 34 1.06 -1.30 -2.99
N PHE A 35 0.89 0.02 -2.87
CA PHE A 35 -0.11 0.65 -2.02
C PHE A 35 -1.23 1.22 -2.89
N THR A 36 -2.46 1.18 -2.37
CA THR A 36 -3.56 1.93 -2.94
C THR A 36 -3.73 3.26 -2.21
N ARG A 37 -3.92 4.35 -2.96
CA ARG A 37 -4.21 5.68 -2.42
C ARG A 37 -5.53 6.19 -2.98
N GLU A 38 -6.31 6.87 -2.16
CA GLU A 38 -7.54 7.52 -2.63
C GLU A 38 -7.18 8.72 -3.51
N ILE A 39 -7.78 8.78 -4.71
CA ILE A 39 -7.73 9.96 -5.55
C ILE A 39 -8.94 10.83 -5.22
N LYS A 40 -8.71 12.10 -4.89
CA LYS A 40 -9.77 13.07 -4.56
C LYS A 40 -9.81 14.19 -5.59
N GLY A 41 -11.00 14.47 -6.11
CA GLY A 41 -11.28 15.59 -7.01
C GLY A 41 -12.52 16.33 -6.55
N LYS A 42 -12.46 17.68 -6.49
CA LYS A 42 -13.57 18.52 -6.00
C LYS A 42 -14.14 18.07 -4.64
N GLY A 43 -13.27 17.64 -3.72
CA GLY A 43 -13.65 17.21 -2.37
C GLY A 43 -14.26 15.80 -2.26
N ARG A 44 -14.48 15.08 -3.37
CA ARG A 44 -15.00 13.71 -3.36
C ARG A 44 -13.96 12.69 -3.85
N ARG A 45 -14.08 11.44 -3.42
CA ARG A 45 -13.28 10.33 -3.96
C ARG A 45 -13.72 10.07 -5.40
N VAL A 46 -12.76 10.05 -6.32
CA VAL A 46 -12.98 9.84 -7.77
C VAL A 46 -12.30 8.59 -8.31
N GLY A 47 -11.52 7.90 -7.48
CA GLY A 47 -10.85 6.65 -7.85
C GLY A 47 -9.77 6.28 -6.84
N PHE A 48 -8.91 5.34 -7.24
CA PHE A 48 -7.72 4.94 -6.49
C PHE A 48 -6.52 4.89 -7.42
N SER A 49 -5.33 5.24 -6.91
CA SER A 49 -4.08 4.95 -7.60
C SER A 49 -3.40 3.74 -6.98
N ILE A 50 -2.74 2.95 -7.83
CA ILE A 50 -1.73 1.96 -7.47
C ILE A 50 -0.39 2.68 -7.47
N ASN A 51 0.33 2.60 -6.36
CA ASN A 51 1.69 3.12 -6.21
C ASN A 51 2.60 1.94 -5.87
N THR A 52 3.45 1.53 -6.80
CA THR A 52 4.31 0.37 -6.60
C THR A 52 5.56 0.73 -5.78
N LEU A 53 6.18 -0.28 -5.17
CA LEU A 53 7.41 -0.09 -4.39
C LEU A 53 8.62 0.28 -5.26
N ASP A 54 8.57 0.04 -6.57
CA ASP A 54 9.57 0.48 -7.56
C ASP A 54 9.25 1.87 -8.16
N GLY A 55 8.32 2.62 -7.56
CA GLY A 55 8.07 4.03 -7.89
C GLY A 55 7.16 4.28 -9.10
N LYS A 56 6.48 3.25 -9.61
CA LYS A 56 5.48 3.42 -10.69
C LYS A 56 4.13 3.77 -10.10
N GLU A 57 3.38 4.59 -10.83
CA GLU A 57 2.01 4.96 -10.49
C GLU A 57 1.06 4.59 -11.64
N GLY A 58 -0.15 4.16 -11.30
CA GLY A 58 -1.23 3.88 -12.25
C GLY A 58 -2.61 4.04 -11.61
N ILE A 59 -3.64 4.22 -12.43
CA ILE A 59 -5.02 4.26 -11.94
C ILE A 59 -5.54 2.83 -11.75
N LEU A 60 -6.16 2.58 -10.60
CA LEU A 60 -6.91 1.34 -10.36
C LEU A 60 -8.26 1.47 -11.07
N ALA A 61 -8.45 0.68 -12.12
CA ALA A 61 -9.61 0.70 -13.03
C ALA A 61 -10.95 0.48 -12.33
#